data_AF-A0A2H1HSC2-F1
#
_entry.id   AF-A0A2H1HSC2-F1
#
_cell.length_a   1.000
_cell.length_b   1.000
_cell.length_c   1.000
_cell.angle_alpha   90.00
_cell.angle_beta   90.00
_cell.angle_gamma   90.00
#
_symmetry.space_group_name_H-M   'P 1'
#
loop_
_entity.id
_entity.type
_entity.pdbx_description
1 polymer ?
#
loop_
_entity_poly.entity_id
_entity_poly.type
_entity_poly.pdbx_seq_one_letter_code
_entity_poly.pdbx_strand_id
1 'polypeptide(L)'
;MDTAQFAHTSAERAYESISRLGEVCEAIKNCDLPVAVAIDGFCIDGASEIAAAADFRIGSSDSWYSMPEVRIGIPSVLESVNLHRLMGWTKPTVQSSPSRNDC
;
A
#
# COMPACT_ATOMS: atom_id res chain seq x y z
N MET A 1 1.28 5.41 -5.99
CA MET A 1 1.50 6.80 -5.56
C MET A 1 2.22 7.55 -6.68
N ASP A 2 1.87 8.80 -6.96
CA ASP A 2 2.62 9.63 -7.92
C ASP A 2 3.85 10.21 -7.21
N THR A 3 5.04 9.71 -7.55
CA THR A 3 6.29 10.19 -6.94
C THR A 3 6.63 11.62 -7.34
N ALA A 4 6.11 12.12 -8.47
CA ALA A 4 6.30 13.49 -8.90
C ALA A 4 5.62 14.48 -7.94
N GLN A 5 4.56 14.07 -7.24
CA GLN A 5 3.90 14.85 -6.19
C GLN A 5 4.86 15.29 -5.09
N PHE A 6 5.94 14.54 -4.85
CA PHE A 6 6.90 14.81 -3.77
C PHE A 6 8.21 15.44 -4.24
N ALA A 7 8.46 15.54 -5.54
CA ALA A 7 9.75 16.01 -6.08
C ALA A 7 10.05 17.50 -5.78
N HIS A 8 9.01 18.35 -5.69
CA HIS A 8 9.14 19.80 -5.44
C HIS A 8 8.16 20.31 -4.39
N THR A 9 7.75 19.44 -3.47
CA THR A 9 6.75 19.78 -2.46
C THR A 9 7.37 20.35 -1.19
N SER A 10 6.61 21.14 -0.43
CA SER A 10 7.02 21.54 0.92
C SER A 10 6.73 20.39 1.89
N ALA A 11 7.45 20.36 3.03
CA ALA A 11 7.20 19.37 4.08
C ALA A 11 5.73 19.38 4.56
N GLU A 12 5.11 20.55 4.63
CA GLU A 12 3.70 20.73 4.99
C GLU A 12 2.76 20.08 3.97
N ARG A 13 2.98 20.28 2.66
CA ARG A 13 2.16 19.66 1.61
C ARG A 13 2.38 18.16 1.51
N ALA A 14 3.62 17.69 1.74
CA ALA A 14 3.91 16.26 1.84
C ALA A 14 3.13 15.64 3.00
N TYR A 15 3.14 16.30 4.16
CA TYR A 15 2.40 15.87 5.34
C TYR A 15 0.89 15.82 5.06
N GLU A 16 0.29 16.89 4.52
CA GLU A 16 -1.14 16.89 4.15
C GLU A 16 -1.50 15.74 3.19
N SER A 17 -0.63 15.46 2.21
CA SER A 17 -0.87 14.40 1.23
C SER A 17 -0.90 13.02 1.90
N ILE A 18 0.03 12.76 2.81
CA ILE A 18 0.09 11.52 3.59
C ILE A 18 -1.07 11.46 4.58
N SER A 19 -1.41 12.55 5.26
CA SER A 19 -2.56 12.61 6.19
C SER A 19 -3.88 12.28 5.49
N ARG A 20 -4.10 12.78 4.27
CA ARG A 20 -5.29 12.43 3.46
C ARG A 20 -5.35 10.94 3.13
N LEU A 21 -4.22 10.32 2.83
CA LEU A 21 -4.16 8.87 2.64
C LEU A 21 -4.53 8.12 3.93
N GLY A 22 -4.07 8.62 5.08
CA GLY A 22 -4.46 8.10 6.39
C GLY A 22 -5.95 8.22 6.66
N GLU A 23 -6.56 9.36 6.33
CA GLU A 23 -8.01 9.59 6.45
C GLU A 23 -8.81 8.62 5.58
N VAL A 24 -8.34 8.31 4.37
CA VAL A 24 -8.97 7.30 3.50
C VAL A 24 -8.91 5.91 4.15
N CYS A 25 -7.74 5.52 4.68
CA CYS A 25 -7.60 4.24 5.36
C CYS A 25 -8.49 4.15 6.61
N GLU A 26 -8.59 5.24 7.36
CA GLU A 26 -9.46 5.34 8.54
C GLU A 26 -10.94 5.26 8.17
N ALA A 27 -11.34 5.91 7.08
CA ALA A 27 -12.70 5.83 6.56
C ALA A 27 -13.08 4.41 6.12
N ILE A 28 -12.13 3.66 5.54
CA ILE A 28 -12.32 2.25 5.18
C ILE A 28 -12.53 1.39 6.44
N LYS A 29 -11.66 1.53 7.44
CA LYS A 29 -11.75 0.75 8.69
C LYS A 29 -13.01 1.05 9.49
N ASN A 30 -13.49 2.29 9.44
CA ASN A 30 -14.71 2.72 10.13
C ASN A 30 -15.96 2.59 9.27
N CYS A 31 -15.89 1.93 8.12
CA CYS A 31 -17.07 1.67 7.30
C CYS A 31 -17.98 0.67 8.02
N ASP A 32 -19.27 1.00 8.14
CA ASP A 32 -20.27 0.10 8.73
C ASP A 32 -20.50 -1.18 7.89
N LEU A 33 -20.08 -1.15 6.62
CA LEU A 33 -20.19 -2.26 5.68
C LEU A 33 -18.81 -2.87 5.39
N PRO A 34 -18.74 -4.19 5.15
CA PRO A 34 -17.49 -4.83 4.80
C PRO A 34 -16.92 -4.27 3.50
N VAL A 35 -15.65 -3.85 3.53
CA VAL A 35 -14.94 -3.30 2.38
C VAL A 35 -14.07 -4.40 1.74
N ALA A 36 -14.30 -4.63 0.45
CA ALA A 36 -13.49 -5.56 -0.35
C ALA A 36 -12.71 -4.79 -1.41
N VAL A 37 -11.42 -5.11 -1.54
CA VAL A 37 -10.53 -4.56 -2.56
C VAL A 37 -10.15 -5.66 -3.55
N ALA A 38 -10.44 -5.44 -4.82
CA ALA A 38 -10.01 -6.30 -5.92
C ALA A 38 -8.70 -5.76 -6.53
N ILE A 39 -7.71 -6.63 -6.68
CA ILE A 39 -6.34 -6.26 -7.02
C ILE A 39 -5.93 -7.04 -8.25
N ASP A 40 -5.78 -6.32 -9.34
CA ASP A 40 -5.26 -6.85 -10.58
C ASP A 40 -3.90 -6.22 -10.89
N GLY A 41 -2.85 -7.04 -10.85
CA GLY A 41 -1.47 -6.60 -11.00
C GLY A 41 -0.89 -5.93 -9.75
N PHE A 42 -0.27 -4.76 -9.92
CA PHE A 42 0.62 -4.18 -8.92
C PHE A 42 -0.11 -3.34 -7.86
N CYS A 43 -0.03 -3.76 -6.59
CA CYS A 43 -0.47 -3.04 -5.40
C CYS A 43 0.76 -2.55 -4.62
N ILE A 44 1.14 -1.29 -4.81
CA ILE A 44 2.42 -0.75 -4.31
C ILE A 44 2.17 0.52 -3.49
N ASP A 45 2.96 0.73 -2.45
CA ASP A 45 2.99 1.98 -1.67
C ASP A 45 1.62 2.25 -1.01
N GLY A 46 1.10 3.47 -1.06
CA GLY A 46 -0.22 3.82 -0.52
C GLY A 46 -1.39 2.95 -1.04
N ALA A 47 -1.27 2.28 -2.18
CA ALA A 47 -2.28 1.30 -2.60
C ALA A 47 -2.26 0.04 -1.72
N SER A 48 -1.08 -0.41 -1.29
CA SER A 48 -0.93 -1.49 -0.31
C SER A 48 -1.47 -1.10 1.06
N GLU A 49 -1.38 0.17 1.45
CA GLU A 49 -1.97 0.67 2.69
C GLU A 49 -3.49 0.63 2.66
N ILE A 50 -4.11 1.10 1.57
CA ILE A 50 -5.56 0.99 1.34
C ILE A 50 -6.00 -0.47 1.33
N ALA A 51 -5.26 -1.33 0.63
CA ALA A 51 -5.54 -2.76 0.62
C ALA A 51 -5.42 -3.38 2.02
N ALA A 52 -4.49 -2.92 2.86
CA ALA A 52 -4.33 -3.39 4.23
C ALA A 52 -5.46 -2.92 5.16
N ALA A 53 -6.04 -1.74 4.91
CA ALA A 53 -7.18 -1.21 5.66
C ALA A 53 -8.49 -1.98 5.39
N ALA A 54 -8.65 -2.59 4.20
CA ALA A 54 -9.85 -3.32 3.82
C ALA A 54 -10.04 -4.64 4.59
N ASP A 55 -11.28 -5.11 4.70
CA ASP A 55 -11.60 -6.42 5.30
C ASP A 55 -11.15 -7.57 4.41
N PHE A 56 -11.49 -7.48 3.11
CA PHE A 56 -11.20 -8.52 2.12
C PHE A 56 -10.30 -8.00 1.00
N ARG A 57 -9.35 -8.86 0.58
CA ARG A 57 -8.46 -8.63 -0.55
C ARG A 57 -8.60 -9.78 -1.53
N ILE A 58 -8.91 -9.48 -2.79
CA ILE A 58 -9.08 -10.46 -3.85
C ILE A 58 -8.05 -10.13 -4.93
N GLY A 59 -6.97 -10.90 -4.98
CA GLY A 59 -5.90 -10.74 -5.96
C GLY A 59 -6.08 -11.67 -7.16
N SER A 60 -5.75 -11.19 -8.37
CA SER A 60 -5.49 -12.08 -9.51
C SER A 60 -4.23 -12.93 -9.26
N SER A 61 -4.04 -14.00 -10.05
CA SER A 61 -2.82 -14.85 -9.94
C SER A 61 -1.53 -14.05 -10.11
N ASP A 62 -1.62 -12.94 -10.85
CA ASP A 62 -0.50 -12.08 -11.20
C ASP A 62 -0.44 -10.84 -10.28
N SER A 63 -1.29 -10.79 -9.24
CA SER A 63 -1.28 -9.71 -8.28
C SER A 63 0.01 -9.70 -7.46
N TRP A 64 0.59 -8.52 -7.30
CA TRP A 64 1.87 -8.34 -6.62
C TRP A 64 1.81 -7.17 -5.64
N TYR A 65 2.32 -7.39 -4.44
CA TYR A 65 2.19 -6.47 -3.30
C TYR A 65 3.57 -6.04 -2.83
N SER A 66 3.79 -4.74 -2.60
CA SER A 66 5.08 -4.26 -2.14
C SER A 66 5.05 -2.90 -1.46
N MET A 67 6.00 -2.72 -0.55
CA MET A 67 6.29 -1.48 0.16
C MET A 67 7.76 -1.10 -0.13
N PRO A 68 8.08 -0.57 -1.33
CA PRO A 68 9.45 -0.31 -1.76
C PRO A 68 10.11 0.92 -1.09
N GLU A 69 9.37 1.73 -0.35
CA GLU A 69 9.80 3.00 0.28
C GLU A 69 10.98 2.78 1.23
N VAL A 70 10.96 1.65 1.96
CA VAL A 70 12.06 1.25 2.85
C VAL A 70 13.38 1.05 2.10
N ARG A 71 13.35 0.70 0.82
CA ARG A 71 14.58 0.57 0.00
C ARG A 71 15.24 1.91 -0.28
N ILE A 72 14.50 3.02 -0.18
CA ILE A 72 15.02 4.37 -0.36
C ILE A 72 15.11 5.15 0.97
N GLY A 73 15.02 4.44 2.10
CA GLY A 73 15.20 5.01 3.43
C GLY A 73 13.97 5.74 3.98
N ILE A 74 12.80 5.60 3.35
CA ILE A 74 11.56 6.20 3.81
C ILE A 74 10.73 5.11 4.52
N PRO A 75 10.46 5.24 5.83
CA PRO A 75 9.54 4.32 6.48
C PRO A 75 8.11 4.60 5.98
N SER A 76 7.34 3.55 5.69
CA SER A 76 5.89 3.73 5.54
C SER A 76 5.30 4.08 6.90
N VAL A 77 4.34 5.00 6.89
CA VAL A 77 3.91 5.76 8.09
C VAL A 77 2.46 5.52 8.51
N LEU A 78 1.69 4.76 7.72
CA LEU A 78 0.27 4.54 7.98
C LEU A 78 -0.03 3.05 8.26
N GLU A 79 -0.70 2.37 7.34
CA GLU A 79 -1.22 1.01 7.57
C GLU A 79 -0.18 -0.10 7.38
N SER A 80 1.05 0.22 6.97
CA SER A 80 2.14 -0.79 6.91
C SER A 80 2.44 -1.43 8.25
N VAL A 81 2.17 -0.74 9.36
CA VAL A 81 2.25 -1.33 10.70
C VAL A 81 1.26 -2.47 10.89
N ASN A 82 0.18 -2.57 10.11
CA ASN A 82 -0.77 -3.69 10.16
C ASN A 82 -0.45 -4.79 9.15
N LEU A 83 0.45 -4.54 8.19
CA LEU A 83 0.81 -5.49 7.13
C LEU A 83 1.38 -6.80 7.69
N HIS A 84 2.10 -6.75 8.81
CA HIS A 84 2.60 -7.96 9.48
C HIS A 84 1.49 -8.88 9.99
N ARG A 85 0.30 -8.35 10.30
CA ARG A 85 -0.87 -9.14 10.71
C ARG A 85 -1.48 -9.87 9.51
N LEU A 86 -1.32 -9.31 8.32
CA LEU A 86 -1.85 -9.85 7.06
C LEU A 86 -0.90 -10.84 6.38
N MET A 87 0.40 -10.54 6.41
CA MET A 87 1.46 -11.33 5.75
C MET A 87 2.19 -12.30 6.67
N GLY A 88 1.95 -12.19 7.99
CA GLY A 88 2.73 -12.87 9.03
C GLY A 88 4.07 -12.18 9.31
N TRP A 89 4.62 -12.43 10.51
CA TRP A 89 5.86 -11.80 10.98
C TRP A 89 7.13 -12.24 10.23
N THR A 90 7.09 -13.38 9.53
CA THR A 90 8.30 -14.11 9.07
C THR A 90 8.48 -14.18 7.56
N LYS A 91 7.76 -13.39 6.76
CA LYS A 91 7.97 -13.34 5.31
C LYS A 91 8.05 -11.91 4.74
N PRO A 92 9.15 -11.18 4.94
CA PRO A 92 9.56 -10.18 3.97
C PRO A 92 10.17 -10.93 2.79
N THR A 93 9.34 -11.60 1.99
CA THR A 93 9.84 -12.18 0.75
C THR A 93 10.18 -11.02 -0.16
N VAL A 94 11.44 -10.86 -0.53
CA VAL A 94 11.83 -9.99 -1.65
C VAL A 94 11.25 -10.65 -2.88
N GLN A 95 9.99 -10.36 -3.17
CA GLN A 95 9.37 -10.85 -4.38
C GLN A 95 9.92 -9.99 -5.50
N SER A 96 10.76 -10.57 -6.35
CA SER A 96 11.15 -9.92 -7.61
C SER A 96 9.86 -9.55 -8.35
N SER A 97 9.78 -8.32 -8.87
CA SER A 97 8.65 -7.91 -9.69
C SER A 97 8.50 -8.92 -10.83
N PRO A 98 7.32 -9.53 -11.04
CA PRO A 98 7.11 -10.44 -12.16
C PRO A 98 7.41 -9.69 -13.47
N SER A 99 8.13 -10.34 -14.38
CA SER A 99 8.40 -9.76 -15.70
C SER A 99 7.07 -9.77 -16.46
N ARG A 100 6.63 -8.62 -16.98
CA ARG A 100 5.42 -8.53 -17.83
C ARG A 100 5.57 -9.27 -19.18
N ASN A 101 6.68 -9.97 -19.40
CA ASN A 101 7.03 -10.64 -20.64
C ASN A 101 6.93 -12.18 -20.55
N ASP A 102 6.43 -12.74 -19.45
CA ASP A 102 6.21 -14.18 -19.31
C ASP A 102 4.82 -14.61 -19.82
N CYS A 103 4.45 -14.13 -21.01
CA CYS A 103 3.35 -14.63 -21.84
C CYS A 103 3.91 -15.39 -23.05
#